data_AF-A0A0F9ZCS9-F1
#
_entry.id   AF-A0A0F9ZCS9-F1
#
_cell.length_a   1.000
_cell.length_b   1.000
_cell.length_c   1.000
_cell.angle_alpha   90.00
_cell.angle_beta   90.00
_cell.angle_gamma   90.00
#
_symmetry.space_group_name_H-M   'P 1'
#
loop_
_entity.id
_entity.type
_entity.pdbx_description
1 polymer ?
#
loop_
_entity_poly.entity_id
_entity_poly.type
_entity_poly.pdbx_seq_one_letter_code
_entity_poly.pdbx_strand_id
1 'polypeptide(L)'
;MPPFRVTKMSRNTKRIFREYKVHSNVDATFKAMSKHLTTHGFDVDLPFVPECSGFYPNISSSPCSETFKHLNGFPADASGYFMEYIRPLNEHHTKYLIKRYLTRTAQGQALSTCQSKHFLAKVYLGDTKPLSDPWNTDMHDRPAYLDHLLAERVEVSYLAASMGATLAILHWSCGVDARGVEFVLGRDTRGHVQFWLIDFADCATFPKTPEAVVTQLVDAVMENEPFWPRFINIQALRKLWACFRDAYLEMSDFIMTDAMIDYDNDAVRALPYLFMMELEKIRGSGQLLA
;
A
#
# COMPACT_ATOMS: atom_id res chain seq x y z
N MET A 1 -21.84 17.09 7.86
CA MET A 1 -20.56 17.00 8.60
C MET A 1 -19.44 17.19 7.60
N PRO A 2 -18.40 18.00 7.90
CA PRO A 2 -17.20 17.97 7.07
C PRO A 2 -16.66 16.54 7.02
N PRO A 3 -16.13 16.07 5.88
CA PRO A 3 -15.56 14.73 5.78
C PRO A 3 -14.47 14.58 6.84
N PHE A 4 -14.43 13.43 7.53
CA PHE A 4 -13.30 13.11 8.42
C PHE A 4 -12.03 13.11 7.57
N ARG A 5 -11.06 13.92 7.97
CA ARG A 5 -9.78 14.10 7.26
C ARG A 5 -8.63 13.82 8.20
N VAL A 6 -7.57 13.24 7.67
CA VAL A 6 -6.27 13.15 8.33
C VAL A 6 -5.44 14.32 7.86
N THR A 7 -4.69 14.92 8.79
CA THR A 7 -3.72 15.96 8.45
C THR A 7 -2.32 15.37 8.55
N LYS A 8 -1.61 15.29 7.43
CA LYS A 8 -0.18 14.93 7.43
C LYS A 8 0.63 16.21 7.41
N MET A 9 1.56 16.35 8.35
CA MET A 9 2.31 17.59 8.54
C MET A 9 3.77 17.33 8.89
N SER A 10 4.64 18.25 8.51
CA SER A 10 6.06 18.21 8.83
C SER A 10 6.64 19.62 8.84
N ARG A 11 7.63 19.86 9.71
CA ARG A 11 8.48 21.06 9.65
C ARG A 11 9.43 21.05 8.45
N ASN A 12 9.65 19.89 7.83
CA ASN A 12 10.40 19.78 6.57
C ASN A 12 9.44 19.99 5.38
N THR A 13 9.18 21.25 5.04
CA THR A 13 8.29 21.66 3.94
C THR A 13 8.61 20.97 2.62
N LYS A 14 9.90 20.82 2.28
CA LYS A 14 10.31 20.19 1.02
C LYS A 14 9.91 18.71 0.96
N ARG A 15 10.13 17.96 2.05
CA ARG A 15 9.79 16.53 2.12
C ARG A 15 8.28 16.33 2.03
N ILE A 16 7.49 17.03 2.86
CA ILE A 16 6.03 16.88 2.89
C ILE A 16 5.37 17.38 1.61
N PHE A 17 5.92 18.40 0.95
CA PHE A 17 5.45 18.84 -0.36
C PHE A 17 5.76 17.82 -1.47
N ARG A 18 6.94 17.18 -1.44
CA ARG A 18 7.26 16.09 -2.38
C ARG A 18 6.27 14.95 -2.23
N GLU A 19 6.02 14.52 -1.00
CA GLU A 19 5.05 13.47 -0.72
C GLU A 19 3.64 13.85 -1.20
N TYR A 20 3.16 15.05 -0.87
CA TYR A 20 1.87 15.56 -1.35
C TYR A 20 1.73 15.45 -2.88
N LYS A 21 2.79 15.80 -3.62
CA LYS A 21 2.79 15.69 -5.09
C LYS A 21 2.69 14.23 -5.55
N VAL A 22 3.42 13.32 -4.91
CA VAL A 22 3.33 11.89 -5.24
C VAL A 22 1.94 11.36 -4.92
N HIS A 23 1.41 11.62 -3.73
CA HIS A 23 0.06 11.17 -3.34
C HIS A 23 -1.01 11.74 -4.29
N SER A 24 -0.96 13.04 -4.60
CA SER A 24 -1.90 13.66 -5.55
C SER A 24 -1.85 13.02 -6.94
N ASN A 25 -0.64 12.69 -7.42
CA ASN A 25 -0.45 12.01 -8.70
C ASN A 25 -1.02 10.57 -8.66
N VAL A 26 -0.71 9.83 -7.60
CA VAL A 26 -1.19 8.45 -7.42
C VAL A 26 -2.71 8.42 -7.32
N ASP A 27 -3.33 9.27 -6.50
CA ASP A 27 -4.79 9.37 -6.37
C ASP A 27 -5.46 9.64 -7.73
N ALA A 28 -4.99 10.66 -8.45
CA ALA A 28 -5.53 10.99 -9.78
C ALA A 28 -5.35 9.84 -10.79
N THR A 29 -4.19 9.19 -10.79
CA THR A 29 -3.88 8.08 -11.70
C THR A 29 -4.75 6.86 -11.40
N PHE A 30 -4.92 6.48 -10.13
CA PHE A 30 -5.75 5.34 -9.73
C PHE A 30 -7.23 5.57 -10.05
N LYS A 31 -7.73 6.80 -9.87
CA LYS A 31 -9.10 7.18 -10.28
C LYS A 31 -9.30 7.05 -11.79
N ALA A 32 -8.33 7.53 -12.60
CA ALA A 32 -8.38 7.40 -14.05
C ALA A 32 -8.30 5.94 -14.49
N MET A 33 -7.34 5.18 -13.94
CA MET A 33 -7.11 3.78 -14.28
C MET A 33 -8.32 2.91 -13.92
N SER A 34 -8.92 3.09 -12.74
CA SER A 34 -10.10 2.32 -12.32
C SER A 34 -11.26 2.45 -13.32
N LYS A 35 -11.51 3.67 -13.82
CA LYS A 35 -12.53 3.92 -14.86
C LYS A 35 -12.16 3.23 -16.18
N HIS A 36 -10.88 3.28 -16.52
CA HIS A 36 -10.35 2.77 -17.77
C HIS A 36 -10.38 1.23 -17.83
N LEU A 37 -9.98 0.56 -16.76
CA LEU A 37 -10.05 -0.90 -16.59
C LEU A 37 -11.49 -1.41 -16.66
N THR A 38 -12.41 -0.72 -16.01
CA THR A 38 -13.85 -1.03 -16.07
C THR A 38 -14.37 -1.00 -17.52
N THR A 39 -13.88 -0.05 -18.33
CA THR A 39 -14.31 0.11 -19.73
C THR A 39 -13.74 -0.99 -20.64
N HIS A 40 -12.54 -1.48 -20.34
CA HIS A 40 -11.86 -2.51 -21.12
C HIS A 40 -12.09 -3.94 -20.62
N GLY A 41 -12.88 -4.11 -19.54
CA GLY A 41 -13.22 -5.41 -18.98
C GLY A 41 -12.04 -6.13 -18.32
N PHE A 42 -11.06 -5.37 -17.81
CA PHE A 42 -9.91 -5.94 -17.11
C PHE A 42 -10.35 -6.37 -15.69
N ASP A 43 -10.28 -7.67 -15.40
CA ASP A 43 -10.75 -8.26 -14.15
C ASP A 43 -9.72 -8.13 -13.02
N VAL A 44 -9.48 -6.89 -12.57
CA VAL A 44 -8.66 -6.61 -11.39
C VAL A 44 -9.24 -5.47 -10.56
N ASP A 45 -9.48 -5.73 -9.28
CA ASP A 45 -9.87 -4.69 -8.32
C ASP A 45 -8.62 -3.97 -7.81
N LEU A 46 -8.51 -2.68 -8.10
CA LEU A 46 -7.45 -1.83 -7.56
C LEU A 46 -7.74 -1.43 -6.10
N PRO A 47 -6.69 -1.24 -5.27
CA PRO A 47 -6.88 -0.68 -3.94
C PRO A 47 -7.37 0.76 -4.03
N PHE A 48 -8.13 1.18 -3.02
CA PHE A 48 -8.49 2.58 -2.84
C PHE A 48 -7.27 3.39 -2.40
N VAL A 49 -7.11 4.57 -2.99
CA VAL A 49 -6.13 5.56 -2.54
C VAL A 49 -6.90 6.65 -1.79
N PRO A 50 -6.53 7.00 -0.55
CA PRO A 50 -7.19 8.07 0.18
C PRO A 50 -7.18 9.36 -0.62
N GLU A 51 -8.33 10.01 -0.78
CA GLU A 51 -8.39 11.27 -1.52
C GLU A 51 -7.44 12.31 -0.89
N CYS A 52 -6.57 12.91 -1.71
CA CYS A 52 -5.61 13.91 -1.26
C CYS A 52 -6.10 15.32 -1.63
N SER A 53 -6.05 16.27 -0.68
CA SER A 53 -6.50 17.64 -0.93
C SER A 53 -5.71 18.69 -0.14
N GLY A 54 -5.44 19.81 -0.81
CA GLY A 54 -4.97 21.06 -0.21
C GLY A 54 -3.62 20.97 0.48
N PHE A 55 -2.56 21.45 -0.18
CA PHE A 55 -1.28 21.68 0.48
C PHE A 55 -1.21 23.08 1.09
N TYR A 56 -0.74 23.16 2.33
CA TYR A 56 -0.57 24.39 3.07
C TYR A 56 0.88 24.51 3.56
N PRO A 57 1.64 25.51 3.09
CA PRO A 57 2.98 25.79 3.61
C PRO A 57 3.00 26.08 5.12
N ASN A 58 1.88 26.59 5.65
CA ASN A 58 1.62 26.73 7.07
C ASN A 58 0.22 26.17 7.34
N ILE A 59 0.11 25.08 8.08
CA ILE A 59 -1.16 24.38 8.27
C ILE A 59 -2.18 25.22 9.05
N SER A 60 -1.75 26.22 9.83
CA SER A 60 -2.64 27.15 10.53
C SER A 60 -3.34 28.13 9.60
N SER A 61 -2.91 28.28 8.35
CA SER A 61 -3.65 29.05 7.34
C SER A 61 -4.74 28.22 6.64
N SER A 62 -4.85 26.93 6.96
CA SER A 62 -5.86 26.07 6.38
C SER A 62 -7.27 26.34 6.95
N PRO A 63 -8.34 25.89 6.27
CA PRO A 63 -9.71 25.99 6.78
C PRO A 63 -9.96 25.29 8.12
N CYS A 64 -9.05 24.43 8.57
CA CYS A 64 -9.14 23.68 9.83
C CYS A 64 -8.40 24.37 10.99
N SER A 65 -7.98 25.64 10.83
CA SER A 65 -7.19 26.40 11.81
C SER A 65 -7.80 26.42 13.22
N GLU A 66 -9.13 26.57 13.33
CA GLU A 66 -9.82 26.56 14.63
C GLU A 66 -9.70 25.21 15.36
N THR A 67 -9.73 24.08 14.62
CA THR A 67 -9.58 22.75 15.21
C THR A 67 -8.20 22.58 15.87
N PHE A 68 -7.18 23.20 15.29
CA PHE A 68 -5.80 23.08 15.77
C PHE A 68 -5.52 23.91 17.02
N LYS A 69 -6.24 25.01 17.25
CA LYS A 69 -6.05 25.87 18.45
C LYS A 69 -6.29 25.14 19.76
N HIS A 70 -7.10 24.09 19.74
CA HIS A 70 -7.43 23.28 20.91
C HIS A 70 -6.45 22.12 21.15
N LEU A 71 -5.48 21.91 20.25
CA LEU A 71 -4.49 20.84 20.35
C LEU A 71 -3.20 21.37 20.99
N ASN A 72 -2.97 20.98 22.25
CA ASN A 72 -1.72 21.33 22.95
C ASN A 72 -0.50 20.72 22.23
N GLY A 73 0.53 21.55 21.99
CA GLY A 73 1.76 21.12 21.33
C GLY A 73 1.66 20.92 19.82
N PHE A 74 0.56 21.35 19.19
CA PHE A 74 0.38 21.25 17.75
C PHE A 74 1.42 22.10 16.99
N PRO A 75 2.12 21.55 15.98
CA PRO A 75 3.12 22.28 15.22
C PRO A 75 2.43 23.21 14.20
N ALA A 76 1.88 24.30 14.70
CA ALA A 76 1.10 25.28 13.95
C ALA A 76 1.85 25.90 12.76
N ASP A 77 3.18 25.99 12.85
CA ASP A 77 4.08 26.51 11.83
C ASP A 77 4.48 25.47 10.77
N ALA A 78 4.12 24.19 10.94
CA ALA A 78 4.45 23.13 9.99
C ALA A 78 3.67 23.28 8.68
N SER A 79 4.27 22.76 7.61
CA SER A 79 3.56 22.55 6.36
C SER A 79 2.82 21.22 6.41
N GLY A 80 1.70 21.12 5.69
CA GLY A 80 0.94 19.88 5.65
C GLY A 80 -0.12 19.86 4.57
N TYR A 81 -0.74 18.70 4.40
CA TYR A 81 -1.86 18.51 3.49
C TYR A 81 -2.93 17.60 4.13
N PHE A 82 -4.13 17.61 3.57
CA PHE A 82 -5.22 16.77 4.03
C PHE A 82 -5.37 15.53 3.16
N MET A 83 -5.74 14.43 3.79
CA MET A 83 -6.13 13.21 3.11
C MET A 83 -7.40 12.63 3.71
N GLU A 84 -8.11 11.80 2.94
CA GLU A 84 -9.26 11.04 3.42
C GLU A 84 -8.89 10.19 4.65
N TYR A 85 -9.78 10.18 5.64
CA TYR A 85 -9.64 9.33 6.80
C TYR A 85 -10.20 7.94 6.53
N ILE A 86 -9.30 6.95 6.47
CA ILE A 86 -9.66 5.53 6.47
C ILE A 86 -10.18 5.16 7.84
N ARG A 87 -11.43 4.67 7.92
CA ARG A 87 -12.00 4.28 9.22
C ARG A 87 -11.37 2.97 9.67
N PRO A 88 -10.94 2.82 10.93
CA PRO A 88 -10.42 1.56 11.43
C PRO A 88 -11.50 0.48 11.44
N LEU A 89 -11.12 -0.79 11.55
CA LEU A 89 -12.07 -1.89 11.75
C LEU A 89 -12.97 -1.63 12.97
N ASN A 90 -14.21 -2.11 12.93
CA ASN A 90 -15.17 -1.85 14.01
C ASN A 90 -14.76 -2.61 15.29
N GLU A 91 -15.24 -2.13 16.43
CA GLU A 91 -14.88 -2.70 17.74
C GLU A 91 -15.21 -4.21 17.84
N HIS A 92 -16.23 -4.69 17.15
CA HIS A 92 -16.62 -6.10 17.18
C HIS A 92 -15.58 -6.96 16.44
N HIS A 93 -15.15 -6.54 15.25
CA HIS A 93 -14.08 -7.19 14.50
C HIS A 93 -12.77 -7.17 15.28
N THR A 94 -12.41 -6.03 15.89
CA THR A 94 -11.15 -5.96 16.64
C THR A 94 -11.18 -6.84 17.88
N LYS A 95 -12.29 -6.86 18.64
CA LYS A 95 -12.48 -7.79 19.77
C LYS A 95 -12.39 -9.25 19.34
N TYR A 96 -12.96 -9.60 18.20
CA TYR A 96 -12.88 -10.95 17.63
C TYR A 96 -11.42 -11.33 17.32
N LEU A 97 -10.70 -10.48 16.60
CA LEU A 97 -9.32 -10.73 16.20
C LEU A 97 -8.39 -10.84 17.42
N ILE A 98 -8.57 -9.98 18.44
CA ILE A 98 -7.85 -10.07 19.72
C ILE A 98 -8.09 -11.43 20.38
N LYS A 99 -9.35 -11.86 20.50
CA LYS A 99 -9.69 -13.14 21.15
C LYS A 99 -9.17 -14.35 20.38
N ARG A 100 -9.09 -14.26 19.06
CA ARG A 100 -8.69 -15.35 18.17
C ARG A 100 -7.18 -15.52 18.10
N TYR A 101 -6.43 -14.42 18.01
CA TYR A 101 -5.01 -14.45 17.69
C TYR A 101 -4.08 -14.13 18.87
N LEU A 102 -4.58 -13.52 19.95
CA LEU A 102 -3.78 -13.23 21.13
C LEU A 102 -4.00 -14.25 22.25
N THR A 103 -2.92 -14.47 23.02
CA THR A 103 -2.95 -15.27 24.26
C THR A 103 -3.86 -14.64 25.31
N ARG A 104 -4.45 -15.46 26.21
CA ARG A 104 -5.33 -14.96 27.29
C ARG A 104 -4.68 -13.87 28.15
N THR A 105 -3.37 -13.98 28.38
CA THR A 105 -2.60 -13.00 29.16
C THR A 105 -2.45 -11.66 28.42
N ALA A 106 -2.32 -11.68 27.09
CA ALA A 106 -2.22 -10.47 26.26
C ALA A 106 -3.59 -9.81 25.98
N GLN A 107 -4.68 -10.59 25.92
CA GLN A 107 -6.02 -10.09 25.57
C GLN A 107 -6.50 -8.96 26.47
N GLY A 108 -6.28 -9.04 27.80
CA GLY A 108 -6.73 -8.01 28.73
C GLY A 108 -6.13 -6.64 28.41
N GLN A 109 -4.82 -6.60 28.15
CA GLN A 109 -4.11 -5.37 27.78
C GLN A 109 -4.47 -4.91 26.36
N ALA A 110 -4.58 -5.83 25.39
CA ALA A 110 -4.95 -5.47 24.03
C ALA A 110 -6.38 -4.89 23.93
N LEU A 111 -7.32 -5.40 24.74
CA LEU A 111 -8.68 -4.87 24.79
C LEU A 111 -8.75 -3.46 25.39
N SER A 112 -7.93 -3.18 26.42
CA SER A 112 -7.89 -1.84 27.03
C SER A 112 -7.21 -0.82 26.13
N THR A 113 -6.19 -1.21 25.35
CA THR A 113 -5.50 -0.33 24.40
C THR A 113 -6.23 -0.18 23.08
N CYS A 114 -7.06 -1.14 22.67
CA CYS A 114 -7.82 -1.10 21.42
C CYS A 114 -8.94 -0.06 21.43
N GLN A 115 -9.53 0.25 22.58
CA GLN A 115 -10.64 1.20 22.68
C GLN A 115 -10.23 2.64 22.31
N SER A 116 -8.93 2.94 22.30
CA SER A 116 -8.38 4.27 22.03
C SER A 116 -7.62 4.40 20.71
N LYS A 117 -7.47 3.32 19.91
CA LYS A 117 -6.54 3.30 18.76
C LYS A 117 -7.19 2.99 17.41
N HIS A 118 -6.66 3.64 16.38
CA HIS A 118 -6.94 3.39 14.97
C HIS A 118 -6.36 2.02 14.56
N PHE A 119 -7.19 0.97 14.54
CA PHE A 119 -6.77 -0.33 14.02
C PHE A 119 -7.03 -0.44 12.51
N LEU A 120 -5.98 -0.21 11.72
CA LEU A 120 -5.88 -0.60 10.33
C LEU A 120 -5.06 -1.89 10.26
N ALA A 121 -5.52 -2.90 9.51
CA ALA A 121 -4.79 -4.16 9.43
C ALA A 121 -3.82 -4.11 8.25
N LYS A 122 -2.51 -4.14 8.51
CA LYS A 122 -1.46 -4.09 7.46
C LYS A 122 -1.37 -5.44 6.74
N VAL A 123 -1.68 -5.49 5.46
CA VAL A 123 -1.76 -6.73 4.67
C VAL A 123 -0.37 -7.21 4.33
N TYR A 124 0.07 -8.29 4.97
CA TYR A 124 1.39 -8.89 4.75
C TYR A 124 1.24 -10.21 3.99
N LEU A 125 1.40 -10.17 2.67
CA LEU A 125 1.37 -11.38 1.83
C LEU A 125 2.76 -12.02 1.70
N GLY A 126 3.82 -11.31 2.09
CA GLY A 126 5.19 -11.80 2.07
C GLY A 126 5.60 -12.59 3.32
N ASP A 127 4.80 -12.52 4.38
CA ASP A 127 5.19 -13.04 5.69
C ASP A 127 4.07 -13.78 6.42
N THR A 128 4.49 -14.74 7.26
CA THR A 128 3.59 -15.45 8.19
C THR A 128 3.85 -14.97 9.61
N LYS A 129 2.87 -15.11 10.49
CA LYS A 129 2.98 -14.58 11.84
C LYS A 129 4.25 -15.10 12.57
N PRO A 130 5.02 -14.22 13.24
CA PRO A 130 6.12 -14.66 14.07
C PRO A 130 5.61 -15.41 15.31
N LEU A 131 6.45 -16.26 15.89
CA LEU A 131 6.09 -17.05 17.09
C LEU A 131 5.69 -16.16 18.28
N SER A 132 6.27 -14.96 18.39
CA SER A 132 5.98 -14.00 19.46
C SER A 132 4.69 -13.21 19.25
N ASP A 133 4.08 -13.27 18.05
CA ASP A 133 2.89 -12.45 17.72
C ASP A 133 1.73 -12.58 18.73
N PRO A 134 1.39 -13.78 19.25
CA PRO A 134 0.30 -13.94 20.21
C PRO A 134 0.46 -13.19 21.55
N TRP A 135 1.65 -12.65 21.84
CA TRP A 135 1.92 -11.82 23.03
C TRP A 135 2.04 -10.33 22.70
N ASN A 136 2.05 -9.95 21.42
CA ASN A 136 2.10 -8.55 21.02
C ASN A 136 0.76 -7.87 21.36
N THR A 137 0.76 -6.95 22.32
CA THR A 137 -0.45 -6.24 22.75
C THR A 137 -0.70 -4.94 21.97
N ASP A 138 0.21 -4.57 21.06
CA ASP A 138 -0.03 -3.41 20.21
C ASP A 138 -0.97 -3.78 19.08
N MET A 139 -2.07 -3.03 19.04
CA MET A 139 -3.11 -3.15 18.03
C MET A 139 -3.04 -1.99 17.03
N HIS A 140 -2.15 -1.01 17.22
CA HIS A 140 -1.94 0.03 16.22
C HIS A 140 -1.32 -0.60 14.97
N ASP A 141 -1.96 -0.42 13.82
CA ASP A 141 -1.45 -0.89 12.53
C ASP A 141 -0.93 -2.34 12.52
N ARG A 142 -1.58 -3.23 13.28
CA ARG A 142 -1.09 -4.59 13.47
C ARG A 142 -1.08 -5.34 12.12
N PRO A 143 -0.02 -6.11 11.82
CA PRO A 143 0.02 -6.94 10.62
C PRO A 143 -1.09 -8.00 10.58
N ALA A 144 -1.76 -8.08 9.43
CA ALA A 144 -2.53 -9.22 8.97
C ALA A 144 -1.61 -10.10 8.11
N TYR A 145 -0.91 -11.02 8.78
CA TYR A 145 -0.04 -12.00 8.15
C TYR A 145 -0.81 -12.93 7.21
N LEU A 146 -0.11 -13.54 6.26
CA LEU A 146 -0.71 -14.39 5.25
C LEU A 146 -1.51 -15.56 5.86
N ASP A 147 -0.99 -16.21 6.89
CA ASP A 147 -1.67 -17.31 7.57
C ASP A 147 -2.91 -16.86 8.34
N HIS A 148 -2.93 -15.64 8.87
CA HIS A 148 -4.13 -15.02 9.43
C HIS A 148 -5.17 -14.73 8.33
N LEU A 149 -4.76 -14.12 7.22
CA LEU A 149 -5.66 -13.80 6.10
C LEU A 149 -6.33 -15.06 5.55
N LEU A 150 -5.56 -16.14 5.36
CA LEU A 150 -6.08 -17.44 4.95
C LEU A 150 -7.06 -18.02 5.98
N ALA A 151 -6.74 -17.94 7.28
CA ALA A 151 -7.60 -18.43 8.34
C ALA A 151 -8.91 -17.64 8.51
N GLU A 152 -8.90 -16.36 8.13
CA GLU A 152 -10.08 -15.48 8.03
C GLU A 152 -10.83 -15.62 6.70
N ARG A 153 -10.38 -16.50 5.80
CA ARG A 153 -10.96 -16.71 4.46
C ARG A 153 -10.97 -15.44 3.62
N VAL A 154 -9.95 -14.60 3.77
CA VAL A 154 -9.70 -13.50 2.86
C VAL A 154 -9.18 -14.09 1.54
N GLU A 155 -9.70 -13.60 0.43
CA GLU A 155 -9.30 -14.02 -0.91
C GLU A 155 -7.92 -13.46 -1.29
N VAL A 156 -6.85 -14.07 -0.76
CA VAL A 156 -5.47 -13.58 -0.90
C VAL A 156 -4.97 -13.56 -2.35
N SER A 157 -5.52 -14.40 -3.23
CA SER A 157 -5.21 -14.37 -4.67
C SER A 157 -5.63 -13.05 -5.33
N TYR A 158 -6.82 -12.54 -4.99
CA TYR A 158 -7.28 -11.24 -5.47
C TYR A 158 -6.42 -10.10 -4.90
N LEU A 159 -6.04 -10.17 -3.63
CA LEU A 159 -5.12 -9.18 -3.04
C LEU A 159 -3.75 -9.20 -3.73
N ALA A 160 -3.20 -10.38 -4.03
CA ALA A 160 -1.93 -10.50 -4.74
C ALA A 160 -2.01 -9.92 -6.16
N ALA A 161 -3.07 -10.23 -6.91
CA ALA A 161 -3.30 -9.65 -8.23
C ALA A 161 -3.44 -8.12 -8.16
N SER A 162 -4.23 -7.61 -7.21
CA SER A 162 -4.40 -6.19 -6.94
C SER A 162 -3.08 -5.48 -6.62
N MET A 163 -2.21 -6.11 -5.82
CA MET A 163 -0.87 -5.60 -5.50
C MET A 163 0.06 -5.60 -6.72
N GLY A 164 -0.01 -6.62 -7.57
CA GLY A 164 0.74 -6.71 -8.83
C GLY A 164 0.37 -5.58 -9.79
N ALA A 165 -0.92 -5.42 -10.07
CA ALA A 165 -1.44 -4.33 -10.88
C ALA A 165 -1.10 -2.94 -10.30
N THR A 166 -1.22 -2.79 -8.97
CA THR A 166 -0.83 -1.57 -8.26
C THR A 166 0.64 -1.20 -8.52
N LEU A 167 1.55 -2.16 -8.37
CA LEU A 167 2.97 -1.93 -8.58
C LEU A 167 3.27 -1.52 -10.03
N ALA A 168 2.60 -2.14 -11.01
CA ALA A 168 2.72 -1.74 -12.42
C ALA A 168 2.23 -0.30 -12.67
N ILE A 169 1.09 0.09 -12.08
CA ILE A 169 0.57 1.47 -12.18
C ILE A 169 1.56 2.46 -11.54
N LEU A 170 2.09 2.15 -10.36
CA LEU A 170 3.08 2.99 -9.68
C LEU A 170 4.35 3.18 -10.52
N HIS A 171 4.91 2.10 -11.09
CA HIS A 171 6.10 2.15 -11.92
C HIS A 171 5.86 2.89 -13.24
N TRP A 172 4.81 2.52 -13.98
CA TRP A 172 4.71 2.86 -15.40
C TRP A 172 3.77 4.02 -15.69
N SER A 173 2.71 4.20 -14.88
CA SER A 173 1.81 5.35 -14.99
C SER A 173 2.25 6.51 -14.08
N CYS A 174 2.55 6.22 -12.80
CA CYS A 174 2.95 7.26 -11.85
C CYS A 174 4.44 7.62 -11.94
N GLY A 175 5.29 6.73 -12.47
CA GLY A 175 6.72 6.96 -12.62
C GLY A 175 7.50 6.97 -11.30
N VAL A 176 7.03 6.24 -10.29
CA VAL A 176 7.67 6.14 -8.97
C VAL A 176 8.04 4.69 -8.64
N ASP A 177 9.05 4.50 -7.80
CA ASP A 177 9.60 3.19 -7.43
C ASP A 177 8.79 2.40 -6.39
N ALA A 178 7.65 2.93 -5.94
CA ALA A 178 6.80 2.34 -4.91
C ALA A 178 7.50 2.08 -3.56
N ARG A 179 8.63 2.73 -3.26
CA ARG A 179 9.31 2.57 -1.98
C ARG A 179 8.46 3.09 -0.82
N GLY A 180 8.41 2.32 0.26
CA GLY A 180 7.65 2.67 1.47
C GLY A 180 6.12 2.53 1.36
N VAL A 181 5.56 2.15 0.20
CA VAL A 181 4.10 1.98 0.09
C VAL A 181 3.61 0.83 0.97
N GLU A 182 2.48 1.06 1.63
CA GLU A 182 1.83 0.10 2.51
C GLU A 182 0.42 -0.24 2.02
N PHE A 183 -0.02 -1.44 2.36
CA PHE A 183 -1.36 -1.92 2.05
C PHE A 183 -2.13 -2.23 3.33
N VAL A 184 -3.34 -1.71 3.45
CA VAL A 184 -4.14 -1.87 4.67
C VAL A 184 -5.59 -2.26 4.38
N LEU A 185 -6.19 -3.01 5.30
CA LEU A 185 -7.64 -3.20 5.37
C LEU A 185 -8.22 -2.19 6.36
N GLY A 186 -9.17 -1.40 5.86
CA GLY A 186 -9.87 -0.37 6.61
C GLY A 186 -11.26 -0.15 6.03
N ARG A 187 -12.12 0.57 6.75
CA ARG A 187 -13.51 0.78 6.36
C ARG A 187 -13.71 2.09 5.59
N ASP A 188 -14.60 2.03 4.61
CA ASP A 188 -15.12 3.22 3.94
C ASP A 188 -16.16 3.97 4.80
N THR A 189 -16.73 5.03 4.24
CA THR A 189 -17.76 5.84 4.89
C THR A 189 -19.09 5.10 5.12
N ARG A 190 -19.33 4.01 4.39
CA ARG A 190 -20.49 3.12 4.52
C ARG A 190 -20.26 1.99 5.52
N GLY A 191 -19.01 1.80 5.97
CA GLY A 191 -18.63 0.79 6.94
C GLY A 191 -18.18 -0.53 6.31
N HIS A 192 -18.06 -0.61 4.98
CA HIS A 192 -17.53 -1.78 4.28
C HIS A 192 -16.01 -1.84 4.44
N VAL A 193 -15.46 -3.04 4.68
CA VAL A 193 -14.01 -3.24 4.68
C VAL A 193 -13.52 -3.17 3.22
N GLN A 194 -12.54 -2.32 2.99
CA GLN A 194 -11.91 -2.06 1.71
C GLN A 194 -10.40 -2.25 1.83
N PHE A 195 -9.76 -2.48 0.68
CA PHE A 195 -8.32 -2.57 0.54
C PHE A 195 -7.75 -1.22 0.11
N TRP A 196 -6.78 -0.70 0.86
CA TRP A 196 -6.24 0.65 0.65
C TRP A 196 -4.74 0.62 0.40
N LEU A 197 -4.28 1.50 -0.49
CA LEU A 197 -2.89 1.82 -0.74
C LEU A 197 -2.55 3.14 -0.03
N ILE A 198 -1.55 3.11 0.84
CA ILE A 198 -1.15 4.26 1.65
C ILE A 198 0.37 4.44 1.67
N ASP A 199 0.78 5.54 2.31
CA ASP A 199 2.15 5.96 2.57
C ASP A 199 3.06 6.08 1.33
N PHE A 200 3.18 7.32 0.84
CA PHE A 200 4.00 7.63 -0.34
C PHE A 200 5.24 8.46 0.03
N ALA A 201 5.61 8.51 1.31
CA ALA A 201 6.63 9.43 1.84
C ALA A 201 8.02 9.19 1.23
N ASP A 202 8.36 7.93 0.97
CA ASP A 202 9.70 7.51 0.54
C ASP A 202 9.76 7.14 -0.96
N CYS A 203 8.62 7.19 -1.66
CA CYS A 203 8.56 6.99 -3.11
C CYS A 203 9.45 7.99 -3.86
N ALA A 204 10.21 7.49 -4.84
CA ALA A 204 11.08 8.30 -5.69
C ALA A 204 10.82 8.05 -7.17
N THR A 205 11.03 9.09 -7.97
CA THR A 205 11.06 8.94 -9.43
C THR A 205 12.30 8.16 -9.84
N PHE A 206 12.20 7.42 -10.94
CA PHE A 206 13.32 6.65 -11.48
C PHE A 206 13.44 6.87 -12.99
N PRO A 207 14.65 6.82 -13.58
CA PRO A 207 14.80 6.81 -15.02
C PRO A 207 14.37 5.45 -15.58
N LYS A 208 13.70 5.44 -16.75
CA LYS A 208 13.26 4.20 -17.43
C LYS A 208 14.44 3.53 -18.14
N THR A 209 15.40 3.03 -17.37
CA THR A 209 16.59 2.34 -17.86
C THR A 209 16.70 0.95 -17.23
N PRO A 210 17.38 -0.01 -17.90
CA PRO A 210 17.66 -1.32 -17.30
C PRO A 210 18.31 -1.23 -15.93
N GLU A 211 19.32 -0.36 -15.77
CA GLU A 211 20.05 -0.17 -14.51
C GLU A 211 19.12 0.20 -13.35
N ALA A 212 18.25 1.21 -13.52
CA ALA A 212 17.34 1.64 -12.46
C ALA A 212 16.25 0.61 -12.16
N VAL A 213 15.87 -0.18 -13.17
CA VAL A 213 14.92 -1.28 -13.01
C VAL A 213 15.51 -2.39 -12.15
N VAL A 214 16.74 -2.83 -12.42
CA VAL A 214 17.36 -3.95 -11.69
C VAL A 214 17.91 -3.56 -10.31
N THR A 215 18.10 -2.26 -10.07
CA THR A 215 18.55 -1.70 -8.78
C THR A 215 17.39 -1.05 -8.03
N GLN A 216 17.06 0.20 -8.33
CA GLN A 216 16.13 1.03 -7.56
C GLN A 216 14.75 0.40 -7.37
N LEU A 217 14.13 -0.13 -8.43
CA LEU A 217 12.79 -0.74 -8.33
C LEU A 217 12.81 -2.04 -7.52
N VAL A 218 13.80 -2.89 -7.78
CA VAL A 218 13.97 -4.14 -7.05
C VAL A 218 14.23 -3.85 -5.57
N ASP A 219 15.17 -2.95 -5.26
CA ASP A 219 15.50 -2.54 -3.89
C ASP A 219 14.27 -1.99 -3.16
N ALA A 220 13.44 -1.19 -3.83
CA ALA A 220 12.22 -0.64 -3.23
C ALA A 220 11.23 -1.75 -2.80
N VAL A 221 11.09 -2.81 -3.59
CA VAL A 221 10.26 -3.97 -3.24
C VAL A 221 10.94 -4.86 -2.19
N MET A 222 12.26 -4.99 -2.25
CA MET A 222 13.04 -5.78 -1.29
C MET A 222 13.16 -5.11 0.09
N GLU A 223 13.03 -3.79 0.20
CA GLU A 223 12.98 -3.13 1.51
C GLU A 223 11.58 -3.20 2.13
N ASN A 224 10.54 -3.30 1.30
CA ASN A 224 9.14 -3.43 1.70
C ASN A 224 8.68 -4.90 1.81
N GLU A 225 9.57 -5.84 2.16
CA GLU A 225 9.30 -7.28 2.01
C GLU A 225 7.99 -7.81 2.59
N PRO A 226 7.56 -7.41 3.81
CA PRO A 226 6.43 -8.07 4.45
C PRO A 226 5.12 -7.89 3.68
N PHE A 227 4.95 -6.77 2.98
CA PHE A 227 3.74 -6.47 2.21
C PHE A 227 3.66 -7.34 0.95
N TRP A 228 4.71 -7.32 0.14
CA TRP A 228 4.73 -7.95 -1.18
C TRP A 228 4.78 -9.47 -1.09
N PRO A 229 3.96 -10.22 -1.87
CA PRO A 229 4.03 -11.67 -1.96
C PRO A 229 5.47 -12.16 -2.17
N ARG A 230 5.86 -13.26 -1.50
CA ARG A 230 7.18 -13.89 -1.72
C ARG A 230 7.04 -15.12 -2.61
N PHE A 231 8.00 -15.30 -3.51
CA PHE A 231 8.18 -16.58 -4.15
C PHE A 231 8.73 -17.57 -3.11
N ILE A 232 7.98 -18.61 -2.80
CA ILE A 232 8.45 -19.67 -1.92
C ILE A 232 8.14 -21.00 -2.62
N ASN A 233 9.06 -21.96 -2.55
CA ASN A 233 8.90 -23.29 -3.14
C ASN A 233 7.91 -24.18 -2.33
N ILE A 234 6.75 -23.61 -2.02
CA ILE A 234 5.59 -24.22 -1.41
C ILE A 234 4.42 -23.92 -2.34
N GLN A 235 3.65 -24.94 -2.72
CA GLN A 235 2.63 -24.82 -3.79
C GLN A 235 1.64 -23.68 -3.59
N ALA A 236 1.14 -23.46 -2.37
CA ALA A 236 0.21 -22.37 -2.07
C ALA A 236 0.83 -20.98 -2.32
N LEU A 237 2.08 -20.79 -1.93
CA LEU A 237 2.79 -19.51 -2.07
C LEU A 237 3.22 -19.27 -3.52
N ARG A 238 3.51 -20.34 -4.29
CA ARG A 238 3.72 -20.25 -5.74
C ARG A 238 2.50 -19.71 -6.47
N LYS A 239 1.29 -20.15 -6.10
CA LYS A 239 0.05 -19.64 -6.70
C LYS A 239 -0.15 -18.16 -6.38
N LEU A 240 0.14 -17.76 -5.15
CA LEU A 240 0.05 -16.36 -4.72
C LEU A 240 1.01 -15.47 -5.50
N TRP A 241 2.27 -15.90 -5.63
CA TRP A 241 3.27 -15.21 -6.46
C TRP A 241 2.85 -15.11 -7.92
N ALA A 242 2.34 -16.20 -8.51
CA ALA A 242 1.86 -16.19 -9.89
C ALA A 242 0.75 -15.14 -10.10
N CYS A 243 -0.24 -15.05 -9.18
CA CYS A 243 -1.29 -14.02 -9.27
C CYS A 243 -0.71 -12.59 -9.27
N PHE A 244 0.27 -12.32 -8.41
CA PHE A 244 0.96 -11.03 -8.36
C PHE A 244 1.77 -10.74 -9.62
N ARG A 245 2.55 -11.73 -10.07
CA ARG A 245 3.41 -11.63 -11.25
C ARG A 245 2.60 -11.40 -12.52
N ASP A 246 1.60 -12.23 -12.74
CA ASP A 246 0.79 -12.21 -13.95
C ASP A 246 0.01 -10.88 -14.01
N ALA A 247 -0.61 -10.44 -12.91
CA ALA A 247 -1.27 -9.13 -12.85
C ALA A 247 -0.33 -7.94 -13.05
N TYR A 248 0.91 -8.00 -12.54
CA TYR A 248 1.92 -6.97 -12.80
C TYR A 248 2.26 -6.88 -14.29
N LEU A 249 2.57 -8.01 -14.92
CA LEU A 249 2.97 -8.05 -16.34
C LEU A 249 1.80 -7.68 -17.26
N GLU A 250 0.61 -8.21 -17.03
CA GLU A 250 -0.59 -7.87 -17.81
C GLU A 250 -0.94 -6.39 -17.69
N MET A 251 -0.88 -5.82 -16.48
CA MET A 251 -1.11 -4.38 -16.27
C MET A 251 -0.01 -3.53 -16.92
N SER A 252 1.24 -3.99 -16.88
CA SER A 252 2.35 -3.33 -17.56
C SER A 252 2.17 -3.31 -19.08
N ASP A 253 1.83 -4.45 -19.69
CA ASP A 253 1.55 -4.55 -21.12
C ASP A 253 0.37 -3.66 -21.51
N PHE A 254 -0.67 -3.65 -20.68
CA PHE A 254 -1.83 -2.78 -20.84
C PHE A 254 -1.43 -1.29 -20.87
N ILE A 255 -0.70 -0.82 -19.85
CA ILE A 255 -0.21 0.57 -19.76
C ILE A 255 0.69 0.94 -20.96
N MET A 256 1.49 -0.01 -21.44
CA MET A 256 2.45 0.20 -22.52
C MET A 256 1.86 0.09 -23.93
N THR A 257 0.69 -0.54 -24.08
CA THR A 257 0.00 -0.73 -25.37
C THR A 257 -1.11 0.31 -25.59
N ASP A 258 -1.85 0.67 -24.54
CA ASP A 258 -3.13 1.40 -24.63
C ASP A 258 -3.01 2.94 -24.55
N ALA A 259 -1.86 3.51 -24.89
CA ALA A 259 -1.62 4.95 -24.98
C ALA A 259 -1.57 5.76 -23.66
N MET A 260 -0.47 5.64 -22.90
CA MET A 260 0.02 6.72 -22.02
C MET A 260 1.51 7.08 -22.22
N ILE A 261 2.22 6.43 -23.14
CA ILE A 261 3.65 6.67 -23.41
C ILE A 261 3.90 6.62 -24.92
N ASP A 262 4.12 7.77 -25.56
CA ASP A 262 4.53 7.90 -26.97
C ASP A 262 6.02 7.56 -27.12
N TYR A 263 6.39 6.30 -26.88
CA TYR A 263 7.74 5.81 -27.17
C TYR A 263 7.67 4.58 -28.06
N ASP A 264 8.09 4.79 -29.31
CA ASP A 264 8.54 3.77 -30.25
C ASP A 264 9.89 3.20 -29.78
N ASN A 265 9.90 2.59 -28.58
CA ASN A 265 11.10 2.02 -28.01
C ASN A 265 10.80 0.69 -27.32
N ASP A 266 10.92 -0.38 -28.09
CA ASP A 266 10.79 -1.75 -27.62
C ASP A 266 11.69 -2.05 -26.40
N ALA A 267 12.79 -1.31 -26.21
CA ALA A 267 13.63 -1.44 -25.03
C ALA A 267 12.91 -1.01 -23.73
N VAL A 268 12.00 -0.04 -23.79
CA VAL A 268 11.17 0.37 -22.63
C VAL A 268 10.09 -0.66 -22.35
N ARG A 269 9.52 -1.27 -23.40
CA ARG A 269 8.51 -2.33 -23.27
C ARG A 269 9.06 -3.61 -22.63
N ALA A 270 10.36 -3.85 -22.74
CA ALA A 270 11.02 -4.97 -22.07
C ALA A 270 11.30 -4.76 -20.57
N LEU A 271 11.21 -3.52 -20.07
CA LEU A 271 11.57 -3.20 -18.68
C LEU A 271 10.69 -3.89 -17.60
N PRO A 272 9.37 -4.05 -17.76
CA PRO A 272 8.55 -4.78 -16.78
C PRO A 272 8.97 -6.24 -16.64
N TYR A 273 9.32 -6.88 -17.76
CA TYR A 273 9.81 -8.25 -17.80
C TYR A 273 11.19 -8.36 -17.15
N LEU A 274 12.10 -7.41 -17.43
CA LEU A 274 13.40 -7.33 -16.77
C LEU A 274 13.25 -7.15 -15.25
N PHE A 275 12.39 -6.23 -14.81
CA PHE A 275 12.08 -6.01 -13.40
C PHE A 275 11.64 -7.32 -12.72
N MET A 276 10.62 -7.96 -13.30
CA MET A 276 10.02 -9.15 -12.70
C MET A 276 11.02 -10.31 -12.67
N MET A 277 11.80 -10.49 -13.75
CA MET A 277 12.86 -11.50 -13.80
C MET A 277 13.90 -11.27 -12.69
N GLU A 278 14.39 -10.05 -12.50
CA GLU A 278 15.36 -9.77 -11.42
C GLU A 278 14.77 -9.94 -10.03
N LEU A 279 13.53 -9.51 -9.84
CA LEU A 279 12.82 -9.70 -8.57
C LEU A 279 12.64 -11.20 -8.27
N GLU A 280 12.32 -12.02 -9.27
CA GLU A 280 12.25 -13.47 -9.14
C GLU A 280 13.59 -14.11 -8.83
N LYS A 281 14.70 -13.61 -9.39
CA LYS A 281 16.06 -14.11 -9.06
C LYS A 281 16.45 -13.85 -7.60
N ILE A 282 15.96 -12.75 -7.03
CA ILE A 282 16.30 -12.34 -5.66
C ILE A 282 15.32 -12.95 -4.65
N ARG A 283 14.01 -13.00 -4.96
CA ARG A 283 12.98 -13.56 -4.08
C ARG A 283 12.75 -15.05 -4.25
N GLY A 284 13.18 -15.64 -5.36
CA GLY A 284 13.01 -17.04 -5.73
C GLY A 284 14.30 -17.65 -6.25
N SER A 285 14.36 -18.99 -6.23
CA SER A 285 15.59 -19.81 -6.17
C SER A 285 16.87 -19.09 -6.60
N GLY A 286 17.70 -18.70 -5.64
CA GLY A 286 19.12 -18.67 -5.90
C GLY A 286 19.47 -20.01 -6.56
N GLN A 287 19.86 -19.97 -7.83
CA GLN A 287 20.34 -21.12 -8.59
C GLN A 287 19.55 -22.43 -8.36
N LEU A 288 18.34 -22.54 -8.91
CA LEU A 288 17.82 -23.86 -9.29
C LEU A 288 17.39 -23.83 -10.74
N LEU A 289 18.44 -23.81 -11.58
CA LEU A 289 18.71 -24.52 -12.84
C LEU A 289 19.94 -23.77 -13.40
N ALA A 290 21.18 -24.24 -13.26
CA ALA A 290 21.77 -25.42 -13.91
C ALA A 290 21.40 -25.48 -15.40
#